data_AF-A0AAW5ZZZ3-F1
#
_entry.id   AF-A0AAW5ZZZ3-F1
#
_cell.length_a   1.000
_cell.length_b   1.000
_cell.length_c   1.000
_cell.angle_alpha   90.00
_cell.angle_beta   90.00
_cell.angle_gamma   90.00
#
_symmetry.space_group_name_H-M   'P 1'
#
loop_
_entity.id
_entity.type
_entity.pdbx_description
1 polymer ?
#
loop_
_entity_poly.entity_id
_entity_poly.type
_entity_poly.pdbx_seq_one_letter_code
_entity_poly.pdbx_strand_id
1 'polypeptide(L)'
;MGYSVDYKPTNRRRAKRAVPRSKAQRTKDIKNAIRWNLRQLEHDTIGADAIARSIVISVLRLNKIAPTADPSGDHVMQQLISDGILGKPERRGSTQVFDRAELLTSLKAWVGVL
;
A
#
# COMPACT_ATOMS: atom_id res chain seq x y z
N MET A 1 46.71 16.44 40.54
CA MET A 1 45.85 17.26 39.67
C MET A 1 45.49 16.41 38.45
N GLY A 2 44.34 15.73 38.48
CA GLY A 2 43.91 14.84 37.40
C GLY A 2 42.79 15.48 36.60
N TYR A 3 43.08 15.89 35.37
CA TYR A 3 42.10 16.40 34.42
C TYR A 3 41.33 15.23 33.81
N SER A 4 40.03 15.11 34.10
CA SER A 4 39.14 14.22 33.33
C SER A 4 38.89 14.84 31.97
N VAL A 5 39.38 14.18 30.92
CA VAL A 5 39.08 14.54 29.53
C VAL A 5 37.77 13.86 29.15
N ASP A 6 36.69 14.63 29.09
CA ASP A 6 35.37 14.20 28.62
C ASP A 6 35.42 13.93 27.12
N TYR A 7 35.77 12.70 26.73
CA TYR A 7 35.60 12.26 25.35
C TYR A 7 34.11 12.03 25.10
N LYS A 8 33.40 13.02 24.54
CA LYS A 8 32.03 12.82 24.03
C LYS A 8 32.10 11.86 22.82
N PRO A 9 31.62 10.61 22.92
CA PRO A 9 31.51 9.78 21.73
C PRO A 9 30.41 10.40 20.85
N THR A 10 30.79 10.81 19.64
CA THR A 10 29.85 11.22 18.59
C THR A 10 29.09 9.99 18.11
N ASN A 11 28.13 9.54 18.92
CA ASN A 11 27.12 8.59 18.53
C ASN A 11 26.16 9.33 17.57
N ARG A 12 26.55 9.43 16.29
CA ARG A 12 25.66 9.78 15.19
C ARG A 12 24.61 8.67 15.04
N ARG A 13 23.66 8.61 15.97
CA ARG A 13 22.38 7.96 15.74
C ARG A 13 21.74 8.74 14.60
N ARG A 14 21.84 8.18 13.37
CA ARG A 14 21.01 8.60 12.23
C ARG A 14 19.60 8.77 12.77
N ALA A 15 19.05 9.98 12.65
CA ALA A 15 17.66 10.24 12.98
C ALA A 15 16.82 9.25 12.17
N LYS A 16 16.28 8.23 12.83
CA LYS A 16 15.26 7.36 12.22
C LYS A 16 14.12 8.32 11.91
N ARG A 17 13.83 8.54 10.63
CA ARG A 17 12.67 9.31 10.18
C ARG A 17 11.45 8.71 10.88
N ALA A 18 11.00 9.32 11.97
CA ALA A 18 9.83 8.87 12.69
C ALA A 18 8.65 9.13 11.77
N VAL A 19 8.18 8.07 11.11
CA VAL A 19 6.94 8.15 10.34
C VAL A 19 5.86 8.61 11.32
N PRO A 20 5.12 9.69 11.03
CA PRO A 20 4.05 10.15 11.90
C PRO A 20 3.14 8.97 12.23
N ARG A 21 2.75 8.81 13.50
CA ARG A 21 1.97 7.66 13.99
C ARG A 21 0.72 7.39 13.13
N SER A 22 0.13 8.45 12.57
CA SER A 22 -0.99 8.39 11.62
C SER A 22 -0.64 7.71 10.29
N LYS A 23 0.54 7.98 9.71
CA LYS A 23 0.98 7.39 8.45
C LYS A 23 1.28 5.89 8.61
N ALA A 24 1.92 5.51 9.71
CA ALA A 24 2.16 4.09 10.01
C ALA A 24 0.85 3.32 10.23
N GLN A 25 -0.11 3.93 10.95
CA GLN A 25 -1.44 3.34 11.14
C GLN A 25 -2.17 3.18 9.79
N ARG A 26 -2.19 4.23 8.96
CA ARG A 26 -2.83 4.17 7.64
C ARG A 26 -2.23 3.08 6.75
N THR A 27 -0.90 2.93 6.72
CA THR A 27 -0.26 1.83 5.97
C THR A 27 -0.68 0.47 6.51
N LYS A 28 -0.80 0.30 7.83
CA LYS A 28 -1.28 -0.94 8.45
C LYS A 28 -2.73 -1.24 8.08
N ASP A 29 -3.60 -0.22 8.06
CA ASP A 29 -5.01 -0.37 7.69
C ASP A 29 -5.15 -0.78 6.22
N ILE A 30 -4.37 -0.17 5.32
CA ILE A 30 -4.32 -0.58 3.91
C ILE A 30 -3.85 -2.03 3.79
N LYS A 31 -2.75 -2.41 4.45
CA LYS A 31 -2.28 -3.81 4.43
C LYS A 31 -3.31 -4.80 4.93
N ASN A 32 -4.04 -4.47 6.01
CA ASN A 32 -5.09 -5.33 6.56
C ASN A 32 -6.27 -5.47 5.59
N ALA A 33 -6.71 -4.36 4.99
CA ALA A 33 -7.78 -4.37 3.99
C ALA A 33 -7.41 -5.27 2.80
N ILE A 34 -6.17 -5.18 2.32
CA ILE A 34 -5.69 -6.06 1.25
C ILE A 34 -5.64 -7.50 1.73
N ARG A 35 -5.02 -7.78 2.89
CA ARG A 35 -4.89 -9.14 3.43
C ARG A 35 -6.23 -9.86 3.55
N TRP A 36 -7.25 -9.19 4.07
CA TRP A 36 -8.55 -9.80 4.32
C TRP A 36 -9.34 -10.06 3.04
N ASN A 37 -9.18 -9.22 2.02
CA ASN A 37 -9.98 -9.30 0.80
C ASN A 37 -9.24 -9.91 -0.40
N LEU A 38 -7.93 -10.20 -0.29
CA LEU A 38 -7.12 -10.70 -1.40
C LEU A 38 -7.65 -12.03 -1.97
N ARG A 39 -8.07 -12.96 -1.10
CA ARG A 39 -8.65 -14.24 -1.51
C ARG A 39 -9.91 -14.04 -2.34
N GLN A 40 -10.74 -13.07 -1.96
CA GLN A 40 -11.95 -12.75 -2.72
C GLN A 40 -11.59 -12.12 -4.07
N LEU A 41 -10.63 -11.19 -4.09
CA LEU A 41 -10.15 -10.59 -5.35
C LEU A 41 -9.62 -11.65 -6.32
N GLU A 42 -8.85 -12.63 -5.81
CA GLU A 42 -8.34 -13.74 -6.62
C GLU A 42 -9.47 -14.56 -7.24
N HIS A 43 -10.47 -14.92 -6.42
CA HIS A 43 -11.60 -15.74 -6.82
C HIS A 43 -12.53 -15.03 -7.81
N ASP A 44 -12.92 -13.79 -7.50
CA ASP A 44 -13.90 -13.03 -8.29
C ASP A 44 -13.33 -12.60 -9.66
N THR A 45 -12.02 -12.71 -9.85
CA THR A 45 -11.33 -12.36 -11.11
C THR A 45 -10.78 -13.57 -11.85
N ILE A 46 -11.15 -14.80 -11.46
CA ILE A 46 -10.77 -16.01 -12.19
C ILE A 46 -11.22 -15.91 -13.65
N GLY A 47 -10.29 -16.16 -14.58
CA GLY A 47 -10.55 -16.12 -16.02
C GLY A 47 -10.49 -14.73 -16.65
N ALA A 48 -10.22 -13.67 -15.89
CA ALA A 48 -9.98 -12.34 -16.43
C ALA A 48 -8.48 -12.05 -16.54
N ASP A 49 -8.01 -11.61 -17.71
CA ASP A 49 -6.62 -11.19 -17.87
C ASP A 49 -6.38 -9.77 -17.34
N ALA A 50 -7.40 -8.91 -17.38
CA ALA A 50 -7.33 -7.53 -16.94
C ALA A 50 -8.46 -7.18 -15.97
N ILE A 51 -8.13 -6.44 -14.90
CA ILE A 51 -9.09 -6.07 -13.84
C ILE A 51 -9.22 -4.55 -13.80
N ALA A 52 -10.46 -4.06 -13.86
CA ALA A 52 -10.73 -2.62 -13.75
C ALA A 52 -10.39 -2.08 -12.36
N ARG A 53 -9.81 -0.87 -12.31
CA ARG A 53 -9.44 -0.17 -11.07
C ARG A 53 -10.60 -0.08 -10.07
N SER A 54 -11.82 0.17 -10.55
CA SER A 54 -13.03 0.25 -9.72
C SER A 54 -13.36 -1.07 -9.02
N ILE A 55 -13.17 -2.21 -9.70
CA ILE A 55 -13.38 -3.54 -9.12
C ILE A 55 -12.38 -3.78 -7.99
N VAL A 56 -11.10 -3.45 -8.22
CA VAL A 56 -10.06 -3.60 -7.19
C VAL A 56 -10.38 -2.77 -5.95
N ILE A 57 -10.75 -1.49 -6.14
CA ILE A 57 -11.14 -0.59 -5.04
C ILE A 57 -12.31 -1.18 -4.23
N SER A 58 -13.34 -1.67 -4.94
CA SER A 58 -14.56 -2.20 -4.33
C SER A 58 -14.30 -3.48 -3.54
N VAL A 59 -13.62 -4.46 -4.16
CA VAL A 59 -13.34 -5.76 -3.54
C VAL A 59 -12.38 -5.61 -2.36
N LEU A 60 -11.32 -4.81 -2.51
CA LEU A 60 -10.37 -4.56 -1.40
C LEU A 60 -10.94 -3.62 -0.34
N ARG A 61 -12.14 -3.05 -0.56
CA ARG A 61 -12.82 -2.12 0.34
C ARG A 61 -11.95 -0.90 0.71
N LEU A 62 -11.21 -0.37 -0.26
CA LEU A 62 -10.28 0.75 -0.02
C LEU A 62 -11.01 2.02 0.45
N ASN A 63 -12.26 2.20 0.02
CA ASN A 63 -13.15 3.26 0.47
C ASN A 63 -13.50 3.21 1.98
N LYS A 64 -13.31 2.06 2.64
CA LYS A 64 -13.56 1.91 4.09
C LYS A 64 -12.37 2.34 4.95
N ILE A 65 -11.23 2.64 4.35
CA ILE A 65 -10.02 3.03 5.09
C ILE A 65 -10.12 4.46 5.63
N ALA A 66 -10.73 5.36 4.86
CA ALA A 66 -10.93 6.74 5.25
C ALA A 66 -12.27 7.26 4.71
N PRO A 67 -13.42 6.76 5.20
CA PRO A 67 -14.72 6.98 4.58
C PRO A 67 -15.14 8.46 4.53
N THR A 68 -14.61 9.30 5.42
CA THR A 68 -14.90 10.74 5.46
C THR A 68 -14.01 11.57 4.53
N ALA A 69 -12.76 11.16 4.31
CA ALA A 69 -11.78 11.91 3.53
C ALA A 69 -11.57 11.36 2.10
N ASP A 70 -11.85 10.07 1.89
CA ASP A 70 -11.74 9.37 0.62
C ASP A 70 -12.87 8.31 0.52
N PRO A 71 -14.12 8.75 0.32
CA PRO A 71 -15.28 7.84 0.20
C PRO A 71 -15.21 6.96 -1.05
N SER A 72 -14.40 7.33 -2.04
CA SER A 72 -14.18 6.56 -3.26
C SER A 72 -13.09 5.50 -3.10
N GLY A 73 -12.11 5.70 -2.21
CA GLY A 73 -10.92 4.84 -2.09
C GLY A 73 -9.88 5.09 -3.18
N ASP A 74 -10.06 6.13 -3.98
CA ASP A 74 -9.20 6.41 -5.14
C ASP A 74 -7.86 7.01 -4.71
N HIS A 75 -7.84 7.79 -3.63
CA HIS A 75 -6.58 8.30 -3.09
C HIS A 75 -5.73 7.16 -2.51
N VAL A 76 -6.34 6.14 -1.90
CA VAL A 76 -5.61 4.94 -1.47
C VAL A 76 -5.03 4.19 -2.67
N MET A 77 -5.83 3.97 -3.72
CA MET A 77 -5.36 3.32 -4.94
C MET A 77 -4.20 4.11 -5.58
N GLN A 78 -4.35 5.42 -5.70
CA GLN A 78 -3.32 6.30 -6.25
C GLN A 78 -2.05 6.26 -5.41
N GLN A 79 -2.18 6.21 -4.08
CA GLN A 79 -1.04 6.08 -3.19
C GLN A 79 -0.30 4.75 -3.43
N LEU A 80 -1.01 3.62 -3.59
CA LEU A 80 -0.37 2.33 -3.86
C LEU A 80 0.46 2.36 -5.16
N ILE A 81 -0.01 3.08 -6.18
CA ILE A 81 0.72 3.30 -7.43
C ILE A 81 1.93 4.23 -7.19
N SER A 82 1.72 5.36 -6.50
CA SER A 82 2.79 6.34 -6.23
C SER A 82 3.88 5.80 -5.32
N ASP A 83 3.54 4.92 -4.37
CA ASP A 83 4.48 4.23 -3.49
C ASP A 83 5.20 3.07 -4.20
N GLY A 84 4.88 2.80 -5.48
CA GLY A 84 5.50 1.74 -6.30
C GLY A 84 5.09 0.32 -5.92
N ILE A 85 4.01 0.18 -5.15
CA ILE A 85 3.48 -1.12 -4.73
C ILE A 85 2.72 -1.77 -5.90
N LEU A 86 1.95 -0.96 -6.63
CA LEU A 86 1.25 -1.38 -7.84
C LEU A 86 1.88 -0.73 -9.08
N GLY A 87 1.89 -1.49 -10.17
CA GLY A 87 2.22 -0.95 -11.49
C GLY A 87 1.23 0.14 -11.91
N LYS A 88 1.61 0.98 -12.88
CA LYS A 88 0.69 1.96 -13.46
C LYS A 88 -0.40 1.22 -14.25
N PRO A 89 -1.69 1.51 -14.04
CA PRO A 89 -2.74 0.87 -14.82
C PRO A 89 -2.67 1.27 -16.30
N GLU A 90 -2.99 0.32 -17.17
CA GLU A 90 -3.20 0.55 -18.59
C GLU A 90 -4.55 1.26 -18.80
N ARG A 91 -4.65 2.09 -19.84
CA ARG A 91 -5.91 2.71 -20.24
C ARG A 91 -6.50 1.92 -21.41
N ARG A 92 -7.63 1.25 -21.19
CA ARG A 92 -8.43 0.60 -22.25
C ARG A 92 -9.72 1.39 -22.43
N GLY A 93 -9.77 2.20 -23.49
CA GLY A 93 -10.86 3.16 -23.71
C GLY A 93 -10.93 4.22 -22.60
N SER A 94 -12.06 4.28 -21.91
CA SER A 94 -12.28 5.17 -20.75
C SER A 94 -11.89 4.54 -19.40
N THR A 95 -11.53 3.26 -19.37
CA THR A 95 -11.30 2.50 -18.13
C THR A 95 -9.82 2.28 -17.86
N GLN A 96 -9.41 2.48 -16.61
CA GLN A 96 -8.09 2.05 -16.12
C GLN A 96 -8.15 0.59 -15.67
N VAL A 97 -7.26 -0.22 -16.22
CA VAL A 97 -7.19 -1.66 -15.94
C VAL A 97 -5.77 -2.06 -15.51
N PHE A 98 -5.68 -3.09 -14.68
CA PHE A 98 -4.42 -3.72 -14.31
C PHE A 98 -4.35 -5.10 -14.95
N ASP A 99 -3.16 -5.54 -15.33
CA ASP A 99 -2.92 -6.95 -15.57
C ASP A 99 -3.17 -7.73 -14.27
N ARG A 100 -3.95 -8.81 -14.37
CA ARG A 100 -4.36 -9.57 -13.19
C ARG A 100 -3.18 -10.23 -12.49
N ALA A 101 -2.27 -10.85 -13.23
CA ALA A 101 -1.17 -11.60 -12.67
C ALA A 101 -0.20 -10.66 -11.94
N GLU A 102 0.15 -9.53 -12.57
CA GLU A 102 1.01 -8.52 -11.95
C GLU A 102 0.35 -7.91 -10.71
N LEU A 103 -0.93 -7.54 -10.79
CA LEU A 103 -1.67 -6.97 -9.66
C LEU A 103 -1.64 -7.90 -8.44
N LEU A 104 -2.03 -9.16 -8.62
CA LEU A 104 -2.09 -10.13 -7.53
C LEU A 104 -0.71 -10.43 -6.95
N THR A 105 0.31 -10.55 -7.81
CA THR A 105 1.69 -10.79 -7.38
C THR A 105 2.21 -9.64 -6.52
N SER A 106 2.02 -8.40 -6.96
CA SER A 106 2.39 -7.20 -6.21
C SER A 106 1.67 -7.10 -4.87
N LEU A 107 0.36 -7.38 -4.82
CA LEU A 107 -0.42 -7.34 -3.59
C LEU A 107 0.02 -8.43 -2.59
N LYS A 108 0.26 -9.66 -3.06
CA LYS A 108 0.78 -10.77 -2.25
C LYS A 108 2.14 -10.44 -1.66
N ALA A 109 3.06 -9.96 -2.50
CA ALA A 109 4.40 -9.58 -2.09
C ALA A 109 4.37 -8.49 -1.01
N TRP A 110 3.51 -7.49 -1.15
CA TRP A 110 3.46 -6.36 -0.22
C TRP A 110 2.84 -6.70 1.15
N VAL A 111 1.86 -7.61 1.17
CA VAL A 111 1.19 -8.07 2.39
C VAL A 111 1.90 -9.26 3.04
N GLY A 112 2.79 -9.94 2.31
CA GLY A 112 3.58 -11.07 2.78
C GLY A 112 2.82 -12.40 2.77
N VAL A 113 2.04 -12.65 1.71
CA VAL A 113 1.22 -13.88 1.54
C VAL A 113 1.70 -14.68 0.32
N LEU A 114 3.02 -14.78 0.14
CA LEU A 114 3.63 -15.59 -0.93
C LEU A 114 3.53 -17.08 -0.61
#